data_AF-A0A8H8RBP7-F1
#
_entry.id   AF-A0A8H8RBP7-F1
#
_cell.length_a   1.000
_cell.length_b   1.000
_cell.length_c   1.000
_cell.angle_alpha   90.00
_cell.angle_beta   90.00
_cell.angle_gamma   90.00
#
_symmetry.space_group_name_H-M   'P 1'
#
loop_
_entity.id
_entity.type
_entity.pdbx_description
1 polymer ?
#
loop_
_entity_poly.entity_id
_entity_poly.type
_entity_poly.pdbx_seq_one_letter_code
_entity_poly.pdbx_strand_id
1 'polypeptide(L)'
;MSLKRKASNVPLSDAAKKPKANGSITSFFGGPKNTIKFNKEAWVKTLTPEQKELLQLEIDTLHESWLKELRDDITSREFLELKRFLKSQAEGGRKVYPPMEDVYSWSRHTPLNTVKAVILGQDPYHNTHQAHGLAFSVRAPTPAPPSLKNIYIALARDYPTFTPPPNKLGDLTPWADRGVLLLNTCLTVRAHEANSHANRGWEKFTQRIIEVVAAKRMGVVFLAWGTP
;
A
#
# COMPACT_ATOMS: atom_id res chain seq x y z
N MET A 1 18.70 -15.52 55.64
CA MET A 1 17.34 -15.24 56.13
C MET A 1 16.33 -15.73 55.12
N SER A 2 15.63 -16.83 55.42
CA SER A 2 14.62 -17.43 54.54
C SER A 2 13.25 -17.08 55.12
N LEU A 3 12.49 -16.24 54.41
CA LEU A 3 11.15 -15.81 54.82
C LEU A 3 10.11 -16.53 53.96
N LYS A 4 9.56 -17.60 54.53
CA LYS A 4 8.34 -18.29 54.10
C LYS A 4 7.17 -17.30 54.06
N ARG A 5 6.48 -17.20 52.92
CA ARG A 5 5.17 -16.53 52.83
C ARG A 5 4.06 -17.59 52.82
N LYS A 6 3.13 -17.41 53.77
CA LYS A 6 1.90 -18.20 53.97
C LYS A 6 0.97 -18.08 52.76
N ALA A 7 0.41 -19.21 52.35
CA ALA A 7 -0.73 -19.28 51.44
C ALA A 7 -2.02 -18.88 52.19
N SER A 8 -2.81 -17.98 51.59
CA SER A 8 -4.13 -17.59 52.05
C SER A 8 -5.20 -18.32 51.25
N ASN A 9 -6.04 -19.09 51.96
CA ASN A 9 -7.25 -19.74 51.47
C ASN A 9 -8.22 -18.73 50.85
N VAL A 10 -8.73 -19.03 49.66
CA VAL A 10 -9.96 -18.45 49.10
C VAL A 10 -10.89 -19.64 48.80
N PRO A 11 -12.15 -19.62 49.24
CA PRO A 11 -13.04 -20.77 49.11
C PRO A 11 -13.56 -20.91 47.67
N LEU A 12 -13.65 -22.16 47.24
CA LEU A 12 -14.31 -22.62 46.02
C LEU A 12 -15.82 -22.33 46.11
N SER A 13 -16.35 -21.57 45.16
CA SER A 13 -17.79 -21.56 44.86
C SER A 13 -18.00 -22.15 43.47
N ASP A 14 -18.59 -23.36 43.44
CA ASP A 14 -19.11 -24.00 42.24
C ASP A 14 -20.23 -23.18 41.63
N ALA A 15 -20.05 -22.75 40.39
CA ALA A 15 -21.15 -22.38 39.50
C ALA A 15 -20.73 -22.66 38.06
N ALA A 16 -20.97 -23.90 37.62
CA ALA A 16 -20.89 -24.29 36.23
C ALA A 16 -21.82 -23.42 35.36
N LYS A 17 -21.24 -22.57 34.50
CA LYS A 17 -21.95 -21.93 33.39
C LYS A 17 -21.29 -22.32 32.07
N LYS A 18 -22.04 -23.06 31.26
CA LYS A 18 -21.72 -23.48 29.88
C LYS A 18 -21.29 -22.28 29.02
N PRO A 19 -20.31 -22.42 28.12
CA PRO A 19 -19.95 -21.36 27.19
C PRO A 19 -21.04 -21.22 26.12
N LYS A 20 -21.60 -20.02 25.96
CA LYS A 20 -22.47 -19.69 24.83
C LYS A 20 -21.60 -19.51 23.58
N ALA A 21 -21.73 -20.44 22.66
CA ALA A 21 -21.30 -20.27 21.27
C ALA A 21 -22.17 -19.18 20.58
N ASN A 22 -21.56 -18.46 19.64
CA ASN A 22 -22.12 -17.36 18.82
C ASN A 22 -22.06 -15.93 19.40
N GLY A 23 -20.85 -15.50 19.78
CA GLY A 23 -20.47 -14.10 19.66
C GLY A 23 -20.06 -13.80 18.22
N SER A 24 -20.95 -13.19 17.44
CA SER A 24 -20.63 -12.75 16.07
C SER A 24 -19.52 -11.70 16.11
N ILE A 25 -18.38 -11.97 15.44
CA ILE A 25 -17.23 -11.06 15.29
C ILE A 25 -17.61 -9.80 14.47
N THR A 26 -18.82 -9.75 13.91
CA THR A 26 -19.30 -8.64 13.07
C THR A 26 -19.59 -7.36 13.83
N SER A 27 -19.63 -7.34 15.17
CA SER A 27 -19.94 -6.13 15.95
C SER A 27 -18.75 -5.17 16.14
N PHE A 28 -17.54 -5.52 15.68
CA PHE A 28 -16.36 -4.66 15.80
C PHE A 28 -16.19 -3.66 14.65
N PHE A 29 -17.01 -3.76 13.60
CA PHE A 29 -16.98 -2.84 12.46
C PHE A 29 -18.07 -1.77 12.59
N GLY A 30 -18.00 -0.98 13.66
CA GLY A 30 -18.72 0.29 13.74
C GLY A 30 -18.16 1.25 12.69
N GLY A 31 -18.88 1.43 11.57
CA GLY A 31 -18.50 2.36 10.52
C GLY A 31 -18.43 3.81 11.05
N PRO A 32 -17.46 4.63 10.60
CA PRO A 32 -17.32 5.99 11.10
C PRO A 32 -18.53 6.86 10.75
N LYS A 33 -18.99 7.61 11.75
CA LYS A 33 -20.08 8.62 11.67
C LYS A 33 -19.65 9.83 10.84
N ASN A 34 -20.57 10.31 10.00
CA ASN A 34 -20.60 11.57 9.24
C ASN A 34 -19.24 12.23 8.93
N THR A 35 -18.68 11.85 7.78
CA THR A 35 -17.54 12.54 7.18
C THR A 35 -18.03 13.65 6.26
N ILE A 36 -17.56 14.88 6.48
CA ILE A 36 -17.60 15.93 5.45
C ILE A 36 -16.98 15.31 4.20
N LYS A 37 -17.77 15.22 3.13
CA LYS A 37 -17.36 14.65 1.84
C LYS A 37 -16.29 15.59 1.27
N PHE A 38 -15.08 15.06 1.07
CA PHE A 38 -14.00 15.81 0.43
C PHE A 38 -14.47 16.26 -0.96
N ASN A 39 -14.45 17.56 -1.21
CA ASN A 39 -14.83 18.14 -2.50
C ASN A 39 -13.55 18.38 -3.31
N LYS A 40 -13.27 17.46 -4.24
CA LYS A 40 -12.07 17.47 -5.07
C LYS A 40 -12.04 18.72 -5.95
N GLU A 41 -13.17 19.13 -6.52
CA GLU A 41 -13.25 20.27 -7.43
C GLU A 41 -12.96 21.59 -6.72
N ALA A 42 -13.46 21.75 -5.50
CA ALA A 42 -13.19 22.91 -4.66
C ALA A 42 -11.72 22.99 -4.27
N TRP A 43 -11.10 21.87 -3.90
CA TRP A 43 -9.66 21.82 -3.60
C TRP A 43 -8.80 22.11 -4.83
N VAL A 44 -9.12 21.54 -6.00
CA VAL A 44 -8.38 21.84 -7.23
C VAL A 44 -8.45 23.34 -7.57
N LYS A 45 -9.56 24.03 -7.30
CA LYS A 45 -9.67 25.47 -7.52
C LYS A 45 -8.71 26.30 -6.65
N THR A 46 -8.31 25.82 -5.47
CA THR A 46 -7.35 26.52 -4.60
C THR A 46 -5.90 26.40 -5.06
N LEU A 47 -5.59 25.46 -5.96
CA LEU A 47 -4.23 25.23 -6.45
C LEU A 47 -3.77 26.33 -7.42
N THR A 48 -2.48 26.67 -7.35
CA THR A 48 -1.84 27.57 -8.31
C THR A 48 -1.81 26.94 -9.72
N PRO A 49 -1.63 27.73 -10.79
CA PRO A 49 -1.50 27.18 -12.15
C PRO A 49 -0.37 26.15 -12.27
N GLU A 50 0.80 26.42 -11.67
CA GLU A 50 1.93 25.48 -11.66
C GLU A 50 1.57 24.19 -10.92
N GLN A 51 0.90 24.27 -9.76
CA GLN A 51 0.48 23.09 -9.01
C GLN A 51 -0.52 22.25 -9.80
N LYS A 52 -1.47 22.87 -10.51
CA LYS A 52 -2.43 22.14 -11.36
C LYS A 52 -1.73 21.37 -12.46
N GLU A 53 -0.74 22.00 -13.11
CA GLU A 53 0.05 21.37 -14.14
C GLU A 53 0.88 20.20 -13.58
N LEU A 54 1.62 20.43 -12.49
CA LEU A 54 2.49 19.41 -11.91
C LEU A 54 1.71 18.24 -11.28
N LEU A 55 0.53 18.49 -10.72
CA LEU A 55 -0.27 17.51 -9.99
C LEU A 55 -1.40 16.88 -10.81
N GLN A 56 -1.46 17.13 -12.12
CA GLN A 56 -2.54 16.63 -12.98
C GLN A 56 -2.73 15.11 -12.85
N LEU A 57 -1.63 14.34 -12.80
CA LEU A 57 -1.68 12.89 -12.70
C LEU A 57 -2.32 12.42 -11.37
N GLU A 58 -1.93 13.04 -10.26
CA GLU A 58 -2.47 12.76 -8.93
C GLU A 58 -3.94 13.14 -8.86
N ILE A 59 -4.30 14.31 -9.38
CA ILE A 59 -5.68 14.76 -9.47
C ILE A 59 -6.51 13.75 -10.24
N ASP A 60 -6.03 13.23 -11.36
CA ASP A 60 -6.84 12.35 -12.22
C ASP A 60 -6.90 10.91 -11.71
N THR A 61 -5.81 10.38 -11.15
CA THR A 61 -5.64 8.94 -11.01
C THR A 61 -5.47 8.45 -9.56
N LEU A 62 -5.16 9.33 -8.60
CA LEU A 62 -5.11 8.97 -7.19
C LEU A 62 -6.53 8.83 -6.65
N HIS A 63 -6.85 7.68 -6.04
CA HIS A 63 -8.19 7.42 -5.55
C HIS A 63 -8.60 8.43 -4.45
N GLU A 64 -9.86 8.89 -4.47
CA GLU A 64 -10.33 10.01 -3.64
C GLU A 64 -10.12 9.83 -2.14
N SER A 65 -10.24 8.58 -1.64
CA SER A 65 -9.98 8.26 -0.23
C SER A 65 -8.55 8.58 0.20
N TRP A 66 -7.59 8.47 -0.73
CA TRP A 66 -6.19 8.76 -0.52
C TRP A 66 -5.87 10.22 -0.80
N LEU A 67 -6.39 10.75 -1.92
CA LEU A 67 -6.22 12.15 -2.29
C LEU A 67 -6.67 13.09 -1.16
N LYS A 68 -7.80 12.77 -0.52
CA LYS A 68 -8.27 13.51 0.67
C LYS A 68 -7.20 13.62 1.75
N GLU A 69 -6.53 12.53 2.09
CA GLU A 69 -5.59 12.48 3.22
C GLU A 69 -4.16 12.91 2.84
N LEU A 70 -3.81 12.87 1.55
CA LEU A 70 -2.47 13.16 1.02
C LEU A 70 -2.37 14.52 0.30
N ARG A 71 -3.47 15.26 0.16
CA ARG A 71 -3.52 16.53 -0.61
C ARG A 71 -2.46 17.54 -0.15
N ASP A 72 -2.21 17.63 1.16
CA ASP A 72 -1.26 18.60 1.73
C ASP A 72 0.18 18.14 1.41
N ASP A 73 0.41 16.82 1.45
CA ASP A 73 1.70 16.19 1.15
C ASP A 73 2.08 16.33 -0.34
N ILE A 74 1.13 16.15 -1.26
CA ILE A 74 1.39 16.34 -2.70
C ILE A 74 1.55 17.83 -3.08
N THR A 75 1.06 18.76 -2.26
CA THR A 75 1.33 20.20 -2.44
C THR A 75 2.61 20.68 -1.77
N SER A 76 3.31 19.81 -1.04
CA SER A 76 4.58 20.15 -0.40
C SER A 76 5.66 20.51 -1.42
N ARG A 77 6.64 21.31 -0.98
CA ARG A 77 7.77 21.70 -1.84
C ARG A 77 8.51 20.49 -2.37
N GLU A 78 8.77 19.51 -1.52
CA GLU A 78 9.54 18.31 -1.85
C GLU A 78 8.81 17.43 -2.88
N PHE A 79 7.49 17.30 -2.77
CA PHE A 79 6.72 16.57 -3.77
C PHE A 79 6.70 17.32 -5.11
N LEU A 80 6.54 18.63 -5.10
CA LEU A 80 6.60 19.43 -6.34
C LEU A 80 7.99 19.37 -7.00
N GLU A 81 9.08 19.32 -6.22
CA GLU A 81 10.44 19.07 -6.74
C GLU A 81 10.56 17.69 -7.42
N LEU A 82 10.00 16.64 -6.80
CA LEU A 82 9.89 15.32 -7.43
C LEU A 82 9.12 15.40 -8.76
N LYS A 83 7.99 16.11 -8.81
CA LYS A 83 7.20 16.26 -10.05
C LYS A 83 7.97 17.00 -11.14
N ARG A 84 8.72 18.05 -10.80
CA ARG A 84 9.62 18.73 -11.75
C ARG A 84 10.72 17.81 -12.27
N PHE A 85 11.32 16.99 -11.41
CA PHE A 85 12.29 15.97 -11.83
C PHE A 85 11.67 14.96 -12.81
N LEU A 86 10.48 14.44 -12.52
CA LEU A 86 9.80 13.48 -13.40
C LEU A 86 9.41 14.11 -14.75
N LYS A 87 8.96 15.37 -14.73
CA LYS A 87 8.70 16.14 -15.96
C LYS A 87 9.97 16.28 -16.79
N SER A 88 11.11 16.60 -16.17
CA SER A 88 12.40 16.69 -16.87
C SER A 88 12.87 15.34 -17.43
N GLN A 89 12.54 14.20 -16.79
CA GLN A 89 12.80 12.87 -17.36
C GLN A 89 12.01 12.67 -18.67
N ALA A 90 10.72 13.02 -18.66
CA ALA A 90 9.86 12.90 -19.83
C ALA A 90 10.29 13.81 -20.98
N GLU A 91 10.59 15.09 -20.68
CA GLU A 91 11.09 16.06 -21.66
C GLU A 91 12.45 15.65 -22.25
N GLY A 92 13.30 14.99 -21.46
CA GLY A 92 14.56 14.41 -21.90
C GLY A 92 14.42 13.10 -22.68
N GLY A 93 13.20 12.67 -23.03
CA GLY A 93 12.94 11.45 -23.80
C GLY A 93 13.23 10.15 -23.05
N ARG A 94 13.34 10.19 -21.72
CA ARG A 94 13.57 8.98 -20.92
C ARG A 94 12.28 8.19 -20.79
N LYS A 95 12.33 6.90 -21.15
CA LYS A 95 11.23 5.98 -20.89
C LYS A 95 11.17 5.65 -19.39
N VAL A 96 10.02 5.88 -18.77
CA VAL A 96 9.77 5.65 -17.34
C VAL A 96 8.67 4.59 -17.20
N TYR A 97 8.82 3.72 -16.20
CA TYR A 97 7.84 2.73 -15.79
C TYR A 97 7.35 3.01 -14.36
N PRO A 98 6.11 2.59 -14.02
CA PRO A 98 5.07 2.09 -14.93
C PRO A 98 4.58 3.18 -15.90
N PRO A 99 3.69 2.86 -16.87
CA PRO A 99 2.92 3.90 -17.58
C PRO A 99 2.31 4.89 -16.60
N MET A 100 2.22 6.18 -16.99
CA MET A 100 1.89 7.26 -16.05
C MET A 100 0.55 7.03 -15.34
N GLU A 101 -0.46 6.57 -16.08
CA GLU A 101 -1.79 6.23 -15.58
C GLU A 101 -1.78 5.13 -14.50
N ASP A 102 -0.78 4.25 -14.53
CA ASP A 102 -0.63 3.13 -13.62
C ASP A 102 0.17 3.49 -12.36
N VAL A 103 0.87 4.64 -12.29
CA VAL A 103 1.70 5.04 -11.13
C VAL A 103 0.94 4.97 -9.80
N TYR A 104 -0.34 5.35 -9.82
CA TYR A 104 -1.22 5.36 -8.64
C TYR A 104 -2.23 4.20 -8.59
N SER A 105 -2.02 3.13 -9.36
CA SER A 105 -2.95 1.98 -9.41
C SER A 105 -3.15 1.32 -8.04
N TRP A 106 -2.12 1.27 -7.20
CA TRP A 106 -2.19 0.82 -5.80
C TRP A 106 -3.33 1.48 -5.02
N SER A 107 -3.55 2.78 -5.24
CA SER A 107 -4.55 3.57 -4.51
C SER A 107 -5.97 3.23 -4.95
N ARG A 108 -6.15 2.86 -6.22
CA ARG A 108 -7.45 2.54 -6.84
C ARG A 108 -7.87 1.11 -6.55
N HIS A 109 -6.92 0.18 -6.57
CA HIS A 109 -7.18 -1.22 -6.18
C HIS A 109 -7.37 -1.35 -4.66
N THR A 110 -6.63 -0.56 -3.89
CA THR A 110 -6.74 -0.57 -2.42
C THR A 110 -7.12 0.81 -1.88
N PRO A 111 -8.39 1.23 -1.95
CA PRO A 111 -8.85 2.44 -1.26
C PRO A 111 -8.47 2.42 0.23
N LEU A 112 -8.20 3.59 0.82
CA LEU A 112 -7.66 3.69 2.19
C LEU A 112 -8.51 2.91 3.21
N ASN A 113 -9.82 2.98 3.09
CA ASN A 113 -10.77 2.33 3.98
C ASN A 113 -10.89 0.80 3.79
N THR A 114 -10.27 0.22 2.75
CA THR A 114 -10.26 -1.22 2.49
C THR A 114 -8.93 -1.88 2.87
N VAL A 115 -7.90 -1.10 3.20
CA VAL A 115 -6.58 -1.61 3.60
C VAL A 115 -6.71 -2.53 4.82
N LYS A 116 -6.11 -3.72 4.72
CA LYS A 116 -5.99 -4.78 5.73
C LYS A 116 -4.55 -5.22 5.96
N ALA A 117 -3.73 -5.20 4.92
CA ALA A 117 -2.30 -5.47 5.01
C ALA A 117 -1.52 -4.53 4.09
N VAL A 118 -0.26 -4.26 4.41
CA VAL A 118 0.67 -3.49 3.59
C VAL A 118 1.90 -4.36 3.33
N ILE A 119 2.26 -4.52 2.05
CA ILE A 119 3.48 -5.19 1.61
C ILE A 119 4.32 -4.17 0.85
N LEU A 120 5.57 -4.00 1.28
CA LEU A 120 6.48 -3.01 0.71
C LEU A 120 7.44 -3.66 -0.30
N GLY A 121 7.52 -3.06 -1.48
CA GLY A 121 8.59 -3.29 -2.46
C GLY A 121 9.54 -2.08 -2.50
N GLN A 122 10.63 -2.19 -3.26
CA GLN A 122 11.64 -1.14 -3.39
C GLN A 122 11.30 -0.18 -4.55
N ASP A 123 11.58 -0.59 -5.78
CA ASP A 123 11.23 0.13 -7.00
C ASP A 123 10.36 -0.75 -7.93
N PRO A 124 9.68 -0.16 -8.93
CA PRO A 124 8.94 -0.92 -9.91
C PRO A 124 9.90 -1.77 -10.77
N TYR A 125 9.39 -2.85 -11.36
CA TYR A 125 10.14 -3.58 -12.36
C TYR A 125 10.53 -2.68 -13.56
N HIS A 126 11.81 -2.65 -13.88
CA HIS A 126 12.36 -1.73 -14.87
C HIS A 126 12.34 -2.25 -16.32
N ASN A 127 11.84 -3.45 -16.60
CA ASN A 127 11.72 -3.94 -17.98
C ASN A 127 10.32 -3.74 -18.56
N THR A 128 10.27 -3.81 -19.88
CA THR A 128 9.06 -3.62 -20.68
C THR A 128 7.95 -4.60 -20.30
N HIS A 129 6.73 -4.08 -20.16
CA HIS A 129 5.51 -4.84 -19.80
C HIS A 129 5.57 -5.56 -18.44
N GLN A 130 6.38 -5.08 -17.49
CA GLN A 130 6.41 -5.65 -16.14
C GLN A 130 5.63 -4.79 -15.13
N ALA A 131 6.05 -3.56 -14.90
CA ALA A 131 5.45 -2.70 -13.88
C ALA A 131 4.08 -2.16 -14.30
N HIS A 132 3.12 -2.23 -13.37
CA HIS A 132 1.77 -1.67 -13.52
C HIS A 132 1.26 -0.99 -12.24
N GLY A 133 2.19 -0.52 -11.41
CA GLY A 133 1.90 0.28 -10.21
C GLY A 133 1.58 -0.48 -8.93
N LEU A 134 1.67 -1.82 -8.94
CA LEU A 134 1.57 -2.67 -7.76
C LEU A 134 2.93 -3.34 -7.48
N ALA A 135 3.40 -3.29 -6.24
CA ALA A 135 4.63 -3.97 -5.81
C ALA A 135 4.55 -5.49 -6.08
N PHE A 136 5.67 -6.09 -6.50
CA PHE A 136 5.82 -7.52 -6.87
C PHE A 136 4.95 -8.04 -8.02
N SER A 137 3.95 -7.28 -8.48
CA SER A 137 2.98 -7.75 -9.45
C SER A 137 3.39 -7.44 -10.89
N VAL A 138 3.07 -8.36 -11.80
CA VAL A 138 3.20 -8.20 -13.25
C VAL A 138 1.92 -8.65 -13.95
N ARG A 139 1.54 -7.98 -15.05
CA ARG A 139 0.39 -8.38 -15.86
C ARG A 139 0.77 -9.49 -16.85
N ALA A 140 -0.22 -10.32 -17.22
CA ALA A 140 -0.06 -11.23 -18.36
C ALA A 140 0.34 -10.44 -19.62
N PRO A 141 1.19 -11.01 -20.50
CA PRO A 141 1.71 -12.38 -20.50
C PRO A 141 3.02 -12.55 -19.71
N THR A 142 3.49 -11.53 -18.99
CA THR A 142 4.79 -11.56 -18.30
C THR A 142 4.78 -12.62 -17.18
N PRO A 143 5.71 -13.59 -17.17
CA PRO A 143 5.83 -14.55 -16.08
C PRO A 143 6.23 -13.88 -14.76
N ALA A 144 5.81 -14.48 -13.65
CA ALA A 144 6.20 -14.07 -12.30
C ALA A 144 7.73 -13.92 -12.18
N PRO A 145 8.24 -12.75 -11.76
CA PRO A 145 9.66 -12.54 -11.54
C PRO A 145 10.21 -13.40 -10.38
N PRO A 146 11.55 -13.55 -10.24
CA PRO A 146 12.15 -14.37 -9.18
C PRO A 146 11.63 -14.04 -7.78
N SER A 147 11.50 -12.75 -7.43
CA SER A 147 10.99 -12.34 -6.12
C SER A 147 9.56 -12.84 -5.86
N LEU A 148 8.66 -12.74 -6.85
CA LEU A 148 7.30 -13.25 -6.71
C LEU A 148 7.24 -14.79 -6.67
N LYS A 149 8.11 -15.47 -7.42
CA LYS A 149 8.25 -16.93 -7.31
C LYS A 149 8.62 -17.35 -5.90
N ASN A 150 9.51 -16.61 -5.23
CA ASN A 150 9.88 -16.88 -3.84
C ASN A 150 8.70 -16.70 -2.88
N ILE A 151 7.84 -15.70 -3.11
CA ILE A 151 6.58 -15.54 -2.35
C ILE A 151 5.68 -16.77 -2.56
N TYR A 152 5.51 -17.25 -3.80
CA TYR A 152 4.73 -18.46 -4.06
C TYR A 152 5.32 -19.72 -3.41
N ILE A 153 6.65 -19.86 -3.38
CA ILE A 153 7.32 -20.96 -2.68
C ILE A 153 7.05 -20.90 -1.17
N ALA A 154 7.13 -19.71 -0.56
CA ALA A 154 6.81 -19.53 0.85
C ALA A 154 5.34 -19.87 1.14
N LEU A 155 4.40 -19.42 0.29
CA LEU A 155 2.99 -19.77 0.43
C LEU A 155 2.75 -21.27 0.31
N ALA A 156 3.38 -21.96 -0.64
CA ALA A 156 3.21 -23.41 -0.81
C ALA A 156 3.75 -24.20 0.39
N ARG A 157 4.79 -23.68 1.06
CA ARG A 157 5.35 -24.29 2.27
C ARG A 157 4.40 -24.18 3.46
N ASP A 158 3.78 -23.02 3.65
CA ASP A 158 2.92 -22.74 4.80
C ASP A 158 1.48 -23.21 4.59
N TYR A 159 1.03 -23.23 3.33
CA TYR A 159 -0.30 -23.63 2.91
C TYR A 159 -0.20 -24.74 1.84
N PRO A 160 -0.15 -26.02 2.23
CA PRO A 160 0.04 -27.12 1.28
C PRO A 160 -1.04 -27.24 0.19
N THR A 161 -2.20 -26.64 0.40
CA THR A 161 -3.30 -26.56 -0.59
C THR A 161 -3.15 -25.41 -1.58
N PHE A 162 -2.18 -24.50 -1.37
CA PHE A 162 -1.92 -23.40 -2.28
C PHE A 162 -1.30 -23.91 -3.57
N THR A 163 -1.87 -23.51 -4.70
CA THR A 163 -1.29 -23.72 -6.03
C THR A 163 -0.99 -22.36 -6.66
N PRO A 164 0.24 -22.13 -7.16
CA PRO A 164 0.54 -20.89 -7.86
C PRO A 164 -0.36 -20.74 -9.11
N PRO A 165 -0.60 -19.49 -9.58
CA PRO A 165 -1.42 -19.25 -10.75
C PRO A 165 -0.93 -20.03 -11.98
N PRO A 166 -1.85 -20.48 -12.87
CA PRO A 166 -1.47 -21.16 -14.10
C PRO A 166 -0.59 -20.27 -14.98
N ASN A 167 0.14 -20.88 -15.92
CA ASN A 167 1.02 -20.19 -16.86
C ASN A 167 2.10 -19.31 -16.21
N LYS A 168 2.44 -19.57 -14.94
CA LYS A 168 3.43 -18.80 -14.17
C LYS A 168 3.05 -17.31 -14.08
N LEU A 169 1.77 -16.98 -14.06
CA LEU A 169 1.31 -15.59 -13.99
C LEU A 169 1.66 -14.93 -12.64
N GLY A 170 1.84 -13.62 -12.69
CA GLY A 170 2.27 -12.81 -11.54
C GLY A 170 1.32 -11.65 -11.18
N ASP A 171 0.06 -11.73 -11.60
CA ASP A 171 -0.90 -10.67 -11.34
C ASP A 171 -1.47 -10.78 -9.92
N LEU A 172 -1.19 -9.76 -9.10
CA LEU A 172 -1.61 -9.65 -7.71
C LEU A 172 -2.74 -8.63 -7.53
N THR A 173 -3.32 -8.13 -8.63
CA THR A 173 -4.56 -7.34 -8.59
C THR A 173 -5.64 -7.98 -7.71
N PRO A 174 -5.87 -9.32 -7.76
CA PRO A 174 -6.85 -9.95 -6.88
C PRO A 174 -6.53 -9.84 -5.37
N TRP A 175 -5.27 -9.65 -4.99
CA TRP A 175 -4.88 -9.40 -3.60
C TRP A 175 -5.12 -7.94 -3.22
N ALA A 176 -4.74 -7.02 -4.12
CA ALA A 176 -4.96 -5.59 -3.93
C ALA A 176 -6.44 -5.27 -3.71
N ASP A 177 -7.31 -5.80 -4.57
CA ASP A 177 -8.77 -5.62 -4.47
C ASP A 177 -9.36 -6.23 -3.17
N ARG A 178 -8.64 -7.14 -2.51
CA ARG A 178 -9.03 -7.74 -1.22
C ARG A 178 -8.49 -7.00 0.00
N GLY A 179 -7.75 -5.90 -0.19
CA GLY A 179 -7.24 -5.04 0.87
C GLY A 179 -5.74 -5.16 1.15
N VAL A 180 -4.97 -5.80 0.27
CA VAL A 180 -3.50 -5.88 0.39
C VAL A 180 -2.88 -4.70 -0.38
N LEU A 181 -2.45 -3.68 0.34
CA LEU A 181 -1.75 -2.54 -0.24
C LEU A 181 -0.33 -2.97 -0.67
N LEU A 182 -0.15 -3.16 -1.99
CA LEU A 182 1.13 -3.50 -2.62
C LEU A 182 1.86 -2.22 -3.07
N LEU A 183 2.71 -1.67 -2.21
CA LEU A 183 3.30 -0.35 -2.38
C LEU A 183 4.83 -0.44 -2.54
N ASN A 184 5.39 0.14 -3.59
CA ASN A 184 6.84 0.33 -3.69
C ASN A 184 7.25 1.59 -2.93
N THR A 185 8.45 1.64 -2.33
CA THR A 185 8.98 2.85 -1.70
C THR A 185 9.31 3.93 -2.74
N CYS A 186 9.70 3.52 -3.94
CA CYS A 186 9.82 4.35 -5.13
C CYS A 186 8.72 3.99 -6.13
N LEU A 187 7.94 4.96 -6.63
CA LEU A 187 6.77 4.65 -7.48
C LEU A 187 7.08 4.64 -8.98
N THR A 188 8.24 5.13 -9.40
CA THR A 188 8.65 5.12 -10.81
C THR A 188 10.12 4.73 -10.96
N VAL A 189 10.48 4.26 -12.15
CA VAL A 189 11.86 3.87 -12.49
C VAL A 189 12.10 4.14 -13.98
N ARG A 190 13.32 4.49 -14.36
CA ARG A 190 13.72 4.54 -15.78
C ARG A 190 13.81 3.11 -16.34
N ALA A 191 13.40 2.95 -17.59
CA ALA A 191 13.50 1.68 -18.28
C ALA A 191 14.95 1.15 -18.26
N HIS A 192 15.11 -0.11 -17.88
CA HIS A 192 16.38 -0.85 -17.79
C HIS A 192 17.41 -0.31 -16.78
N GLU A 193 17.02 0.62 -15.90
CA GLU A 193 17.89 1.19 -14.88
C GLU A 193 17.22 1.14 -13.50
N ALA A 194 17.40 0.01 -12.80
CA ALA A 194 16.91 -0.18 -11.44
C ALA A 194 17.37 0.96 -10.51
N ASN A 195 16.53 1.35 -9.55
CA ASN A 195 16.78 2.41 -8.57
C ASN A 195 17.11 3.80 -9.16
N SER A 196 16.91 4.04 -10.45
CA SER A 196 17.24 5.31 -11.12
C SER A 196 16.51 6.54 -10.59
N HIS A 197 15.35 6.34 -9.93
CA HIS A 197 14.57 7.42 -9.30
C HIS A 197 14.63 7.37 -7.75
N ALA A 198 15.51 6.55 -7.18
CA ALA A 198 15.74 6.54 -5.74
C ALA A 198 16.26 7.90 -5.26
N ASN A 199 15.90 8.29 -4.05
CA ASN A 199 16.24 9.55 -3.38
C ASN A 199 15.78 10.80 -4.16
N ARG A 200 14.77 10.67 -5.02
CA ARG A 200 14.16 11.80 -5.75
C ARG A 200 12.91 12.36 -5.09
N GLY A 201 12.45 11.75 -3.99
CA GLY A 201 11.35 12.24 -3.17
C GLY A 201 10.18 11.27 -3.01
N TRP A 202 10.16 10.16 -3.77
CA TRP A 202 9.12 9.15 -3.64
C TRP A 202 9.08 8.53 -2.24
N GLU A 203 10.24 8.29 -1.65
CA GLU A 203 10.38 7.66 -0.34
C GLU A 203 9.71 8.48 0.76
N LYS A 204 9.80 9.81 0.69
CA LYS A 204 9.11 10.70 1.63
C LYS A 204 7.59 10.60 1.46
N PHE A 205 7.11 10.52 0.21
CA PHE A 205 5.70 10.38 -0.09
C PHE A 205 5.13 9.01 0.32
N THR A 206 5.85 7.92 0.07
CA THR A 206 5.42 6.56 0.42
C THR A 206 5.52 6.30 1.92
N GLN A 207 6.50 6.91 2.60
CA GLN A 207 6.54 6.99 4.06
C GLN A 207 5.27 7.64 4.62
N ARG A 208 4.82 8.74 4.00
CA ARG A 208 3.58 9.41 4.41
C ARG A 208 2.35 8.53 4.21
N ILE A 209 2.28 7.76 3.11
CA ILE A 209 1.21 6.80 2.87
C ILE A 209 1.14 5.77 4.02
N ILE A 210 2.28 5.24 4.44
CA ILE A 210 2.39 4.29 5.56
C ILE A 210 1.87 4.93 6.86
N GLU A 211 2.28 6.17 7.15
CA GLU A 211 1.79 6.92 8.33
C GLU A 211 0.28 7.15 8.30
N VAL A 212 -0.28 7.50 7.13
CA VAL A 212 -1.73 7.67 6.96
C VAL A 212 -2.46 6.37 7.24
N VAL A 213 -1.96 5.23 6.75
CA VAL A 213 -2.54 3.91 7.06
C VAL A 213 -2.48 3.65 8.56
N ALA A 214 -1.31 3.80 9.19
CA ALA A 214 -1.12 3.56 10.61
C ALA A 214 -2.02 4.46 11.49
N ALA A 215 -2.25 5.71 11.08
CA ALA A 215 -3.08 6.65 11.82
C ALA A 215 -4.59 6.46 11.61
N LYS A 216 -5.02 6.03 10.42
CA LYS A 216 -6.45 6.01 10.04
C LYS A 216 -7.06 4.61 10.04
N ARG A 217 -6.25 3.55 10.11
CA ARG A 217 -6.69 2.16 10.03
C ARG A 217 -6.22 1.39 11.26
N MET A 218 -7.14 0.64 11.87
CA MET A 218 -6.83 -0.24 12.99
C MET A 218 -6.68 -1.69 12.49
N GLY A 219 -5.77 -2.44 13.11
CA GLY A 219 -5.58 -3.88 12.82
C GLY A 219 -4.92 -4.18 11.47
N VAL A 220 -4.20 -3.22 10.88
CA VAL A 220 -3.45 -3.43 9.63
C VAL A 220 -2.11 -4.09 9.93
N VAL A 221 -1.77 -5.13 9.16
CA VAL A 221 -0.48 -5.82 9.24
C VAL A 221 0.50 -5.23 8.23
N PHE A 222 1.73 -4.92 8.66
CA PHE A 222 2.81 -4.44 7.79
C PHE A 222 3.86 -5.53 7.59
N LEU A 223 4.17 -5.82 6.32
CA LEU A 223 5.23 -6.75 5.92
C LEU A 223 6.36 -5.96 5.26
N ALA A 224 7.43 -5.75 6.03
CA ALA A 224 8.65 -5.10 5.58
C ALA A 224 9.71 -6.16 5.28
N TRP A 225 9.94 -6.45 4.00
CA TRP A 225 10.89 -7.47 3.57
C TRP A 225 12.17 -6.84 3.02
N GLY A 226 13.29 -7.13 3.69
CA GLY A 226 14.62 -6.60 3.34
C GLY A 226 14.96 -5.29 4.04
N THR A 227 16.20 -4.86 3.88
CA THR A 227 16.65 -3.51 4.21
C THR A 227 16.46 -2.61 2.99
N PRO A 228 16.23 -1.29 3.19
CA PRO A 228 16.22 -0.32 2.09
C PRO A 228 17.50 -0.34 1.25
#